data_AF-A0A0R1MIV1-F1
#
_entry.id   AF-A0A0R1MIV1-F1
#
_cell.length_a   1.000
_cell.length_b   1.000
_cell.length_c   1.000
_cell.angle_alpha   90.00
_cell.angle_beta   90.00
_cell.angle_gamma   90.00
#
_symmetry.space_group_name_H-M   'P 1'
#
loop_
_entity.id
_entity.type
_entity.pdbx_description
1 polymer ?
#
loop_
_entity_poly.entity_id
_entity_poly.type
_entity_poly.pdbx_seq_one_letter_code
_entity_poly.pdbx_strand_id
1 'polypeptide(L)'
;MSKVFLDKISATAHIESVVGTTDFSNGQFLELGVLESDGESRAVKPANSEETAEVLLAHAPIDYGYPDFDLAKWKLEAGKIGRAYHLQKGDVIEVTTDLVADADKVTVGANLTIGENGLGFKAAAADARGIARLISKESQGFDGDVCVIAIL
;
A
#
# COMPACT_ATOMS: atom_id res chain seq x y z
N MET A 1 -4.71 -1.10 12.07
CA MET A 1 -3.75 0.01 11.88
C MET A 1 -2.97 -0.40 10.67
N SER A 2 -3.19 0.25 9.53
CA SER A 2 -2.56 -0.18 8.28
C SER A 2 -1.13 0.32 8.20
N LYS A 3 -0.16 -0.60 8.23
CA LYS A 3 1.26 -0.28 8.01
C LYS A 3 1.80 -1.04 6.82
N VAL A 4 2.73 -0.41 6.12
CA VAL A 4 3.50 -1.00 5.03
C VAL A 4 4.97 -0.83 5.37
N PHE A 5 5.72 -1.92 5.43
CA PHE A 5 7.16 -1.93 5.59
C PHE A 5 7.80 -2.31 4.24
N LEU A 6 8.84 -1.57 3.86
CA LEU A 6 9.49 -1.70 2.56
C LEU A 6 10.81 -2.44 2.75
N ASP A 7 10.79 -3.76 2.65
CA ASP A 7 11.96 -4.59 3.01
C ASP A 7 12.96 -4.69 1.87
N LYS A 8 12.45 -4.92 0.66
CA LYS A 8 13.26 -5.07 -0.54
C LYS A 8 12.60 -4.36 -1.70
N ILE A 9 12.92 -3.09 -1.83
CA ILE A 9 12.58 -2.26 -2.99
C ILE A 9 13.85 -1.92 -3.78
N SER A 10 13.75 -1.73 -5.10
CA SER A 10 14.89 -1.29 -5.90
C SER A 10 15.45 0.04 -5.38
N ALA A 11 16.78 0.17 -5.31
CA ALA A 11 17.43 1.44 -4.94
C ALA A 11 17.17 2.56 -5.98
N THR A 12 16.72 2.21 -7.18
CA THR A 12 16.28 3.14 -8.23
C THR A 12 14.76 3.21 -8.34
N ALA A 13 14.01 2.65 -7.39
CA ALA A 13 12.55 2.74 -7.39
C ALA A 13 12.13 4.21 -7.30
N HIS A 14 11.18 4.59 -8.14
CA HIS A 14 10.69 5.95 -8.19
C HIS A 14 9.70 6.16 -7.04
N ILE A 15 9.94 7.19 -6.24
CA ILE A 15 9.00 7.69 -5.24
C ILE A 15 8.22 8.82 -5.89
N GLU A 16 6.90 8.71 -5.87
CA GLU A 16 6.01 9.74 -6.42
C GLU A 16 5.47 10.62 -5.29
N SER A 17 5.48 11.94 -5.50
CA SER A 17 4.67 12.87 -4.72
C SER A 17 3.24 12.80 -5.23
N VAL A 18 2.28 12.45 -4.39
CA VAL A 18 0.88 12.28 -4.82
C VAL A 18 -0.06 13.17 -4.01
N VAL A 19 -1.11 13.69 -4.65
CA VAL A 19 -2.16 14.48 -4.00
C VAL A 19 -3.52 14.10 -4.57
N GLY A 20 -4.54 14.00 -3.73
CA GLY A 20 -5.90 13.73 -4.20
C GLY A 20 -6.95 14.53 -3.45
N THR A 21 -8.18 14.38 -3.91
CA THR A 21 -9.34 15.18 -3.45
C THR A 21 -10.12 14.51 -2.30
N THR A 22 -9.69 13.33 -1.87
CA THR A 22 -10.26 12.55 -0.77
C THR A 22 -9.16 12.07 0.16
N ASP A 23 -9.54 11.64 1.35
CA ASP A 23 -8.59 11.03 2.27
C ASP A 23 -8.17 9.63 1.78
N PHE A 24 -6.89 9.29 1.94
CA PHE A 24 -6.35 7.97 1.61
C PHE A 24 -5.76 7.28 2.82
N SER A 25 -5.83 5.94 2.82
CA SER A 25 -5.22 5.13 3.88
C SER A 25 -3.87 4.58 3.42
N ASN A 26 -2.92 4.42 4.33
CA ASN A 26 -1.69 3.70 4.02
C ASN A 26 -2.01 2.27 3.55
N GLY A 27 -1.25 1.79 2.56
CA GLY A 27 -1.48 0.53 1.88
C GLY A 27 -2.51 0.61 0.74
N GLN A 28 -2.95 1.81 0.35
CA GLN A 28 -3.87 1.99 -0.77
C GLN A 28 -3.13 2.13 -2.10
N PHE A 29 -3.49 1.31 -3.07
CA PHE A 29 -3.09 1.43 -4.46
C PHE A 29 -3.82 2.60 -5.13
N LEU A 30 -3.07 3.38 -5.89
CA LEU A 30 -3.54 4.61 -6.52
C LEU A 30 -3.27 4.59 -8.02
N GLU A 31 -4.21 5.12 -8.78
CA GLU A 31 -4.07 5.46 -10.20
C GLU A 31 -3.47 6.87 -10.31
N LEU A 32 -2.40 7.00 -11.08
CA LEU A 32 -1.71 8.26 -11.33
C LEU A 32 -2.43 9.07 -12.40
N GLY A 33 -2.66 10.34 -12.11
CA GLY A 33 -3.20 11.32 -13.03
C GLY A 33 -2.12 12.26 -13.59
N VAL A 34 -2.55 13.48 -13.87
CA VAL A 34 -1.71 14.54 -14.41
C VAL A 34 -0.76 15.10 -13.35
N LEU A 35 0.36 15.68 -13.81
CA LEU A 35 1.25 16.48 -12.97
C LEU A 35 0.52 17.76 -12.57
N GLU A 36 0.58 18.09 -11.28
CA GLU A 36 0.00 19.30 -10.71
C GLU A 36 0.81 20.54 -11.08
N SER A 37 0.20 21.69 -10.85
CA SER A 37 0.81 23.00 -11.14
C SER A 37 2.06 23.31 -10.32
N ASP A 38 2.31 22.55 -9.24
CA ASP A 38 3.54 22.66 -8.45
C ASP A 38 4.76 22.06 -9.18
N GLY A 39 4.54 21.29 -10.25
CA GLY A 39 5.59 20.64 -11.02
C GLY A 39 6.23 19.42 -10.34
N GLU A 40 5.71 18.99 -9.19
CA GLU A 40 6.30 17.93 -8.37
C GLU A 40 5.31 16.82 -8.01
N SER A 41 4.03 17.14 -7.78
CA SER A 41 3.02 16.18 -7.36
C SER A 41 2.11 15.75 -8.50
N ARG A 42 1.58 14.53 -8.42
CA ARG A 42 0.55 14.03 -9.34
C ARG A 42 -0.80 13.91 -8.65
N ALA A 43 -1.84 14.30 -9.37
CA ALA A 43 -3.20 13.98 -9.00
C ALA A 43 -3.38 12.46 -8.90
N VAL A 44 -4.09 11.98 -7.88
CA VAL A 44 -4.38 10.54 -7.72
C VAL A 44 -5.82 10.28 -7.33
N LYS A 45 -6.28 9.07 -7.66
CA LYS A 45 -7.54 8.49 -7.18
C LYS A 45 -7.32 7.01 -6.82
N PRO A 46 -8.22 6.38 -6.05
CA PRO A 46 -8.10 4.96 -5.73
C PRO A 46 -8.06 4.09 -6.99
N ALA A 47 -7.14 3.13 -7.04
CA ALA A 47 -7.13 2.11 -8.08
C ALA A 47 -8.38 1.22 -7.95
N ASN A 48 -8.95 0.80 -9.07
CA ASN A 48 -10.12 -0.09 -9.11
C ASN A 48 -9.86 -1.42 -9.81
N SER A 49 -8.69 -1.56 -10.44
CA SER A 49 -8.24 -2.78 -11.11
C SER A 49 -6.72 -2.93 -10.99
N GLU A 50 -6.19 -4.11 -11.32
CA GLU A 50 -4.74 -4.37 -11.35
C GLU A 50 -4.02 -3.43 -12.32
N GLU A 51 -4.66 -3.08 -13.44
CA GLU A 51 -4.10 -2.20 -14.47
C GLU A 51 -3.98 -0.74 -14.03
N THR A 52 -4.79 -0.32 -13.05
CA THR A 52 -4.80 1.05 -12.51
C THR A 52 -4.04 1.17 -11.20
N ALA A 53 -3.50 0.07 -10.67
CA ALA A 53 -2.74 0.01 -9.43
C ALA A 53 -1.27 0.38 -9.65
N GLU A 54 -1.02 1.63 -10.04
CA GLU A 54 0.30 2.08 -10.51
C GLU A 54 1.32 2.34 -9.38
N VAL A 55 0.84 2.81 -8.23
CA VAL A 55 1.66 3.08 -7.05
C VAL A 55 0.95 2.65 -5.77
N LEU A 56 1.73 2.29 -4.74
CA LEU A 56 1.23 2.00 -3.40
C LEU A 56 1.52 3.18 -2.47
N LEU A 57 0.49 3.72 -1.80
CA LEU A 57 0.68 4.74 -0.77
C LEU A 57 1.32 4.11 0.47
N ALA A 58 2.54 4.54 0.79
CA ALA A 58 3.26 4.16 2.01
C ALA A 58 3.89 5.41 2.63
N HIS A 59 3.03 6.31 3.11
CA HIS A 59 3.47 7.55 3.72
C HIS A 59 3.87 7.30 5.18
N ALA A 60 5.01 7.85 5.58
CA ALA A 60 5.48 7.82 6.96
C ALA A 60 5.02 9.11 7.67
N PRO A 61 3.89 9.10 8.41
CA PRO A 61 3.50 10.27 9.17
C PRO A 61 4.50 10.55 10.29
N ILE A 62 4.78 11.82 10.50
CA ILE A 62 5.69 12.29 11.55
C ILE A 62 4.85 12.69 12.76
N ASP A 63 5.12 12.06 13.91
CA ASP A 63 4.59 12.51 15.20
C ASP A 63 5.48 13.63 15.75
N TYR A 64 4.87 14.76 16.11
CA TYR A 64 5.54 15.88 16.77
C TYR A 64 5.37 15.85 18.30
N GLY A 65 4.96 14.71 18.86
CA GLY A 65 4.68 14.53 20.28
C GLY A 65 3.27 14.96 20.67
N TYR A 66 2.32 14.89 19.73
CA TYR A 66 0.93 15.26 20.01
C TYR A 66 0.24 14.14 20.79
N PRO A 67 -0.44 14.44 21.90
CA PRO A 67 -1.08 13.42 22.74
C PRO A 67 -2.20 12.64 22.01
N ASP A 68 -2.73 13.21 20.93
CA ASP A 68 -3.79 12.62 20.12
C ASP A 68 -3.27 11.95 18.83
N PHE A 69 -1.94 11.89 18.63
CA PHE A 69 -1.37 11.21 17.46
C PHE A 69 -1.61 9.70 17.57
N ASP A 70 -2.46 9.20 16.69
CA ASP A 70 -2.79 7.79 16.60
C ASP A 70 -2.52 7.29 15.17
N LEU A 71 -1.39 6.59 15.02
CA LEU A 71 -0.99 5.98 13.75
C LEU A 71 -2.07 5.01 13.20
N ALA A 72 -2.93 4.45 14.06
CA ALA A 72 -4.03 3.56 13.65
C ALA A 72 -5.12 4.26 12.88
N LYS A 73 -5.28 5.56 13.15
CA LYS A 73 -6.31 6.41 12.56
C LYS A 73 -5.75 7.34 11.49
N TRP A 74 -4.43 7.33 11.29
CA TRP A 74 -3.80 8.23 10.35
C TRP A 74 -4.28 7.96 8.92
N LYS A 75 -4.58 9.05 8.22
CA LYS A 75 -4.89 9.08 6.79
C LYS A 75 -4.12 10.22 6.16
N LEU A 76 -3.81 10.07 4.89
CA LEU A 76 -3.41 11.20 4.06
C LEU A 76 -4.66 12.02 3.78
N GLU A 77 -4.79 13.18 4.43
CA GLU A 77 -5.93 14.07 4.25
C GLU A 77 -6.01 14.58 2.80
N ALA A 78 -7.22 14.83 2.32
CA ALA A 78 -7.46 15.45 1.03
C ALA A 78 -6.64 16.75 0.85
N GLY A 79 -5.99 16.89 -0.31
CA GLY A 79 -5.14 18.04 -0.64
C GLY A 79 -3.76 18.05 0.03
N LYS A 80 -3.41 17.03 0.83
CA LYS A 80 -2.03 16.86 1.35
C LYS A 80 -1.20 15.99 0.43
N ILE A 81 0.10 16.30 0.38
CA ILE A 81 1.07 15.54 -0.42
C ILE A 81 1.48 14.28 0.36
N GLY A 82 1.26 13.13 -0.27
CA GLY A 82 1.69 11.81 0.17
C GLY A 82 2.96 11.33 -0.53
N ARG A 83 3.49 10.20 -0.06
CA ARG A 83 4.60 9.47 -0.69
C ARG A 83 4.10 8.11 -1.11
N ALA A 84 4.10 7.87 -2.42
CA ALA A 84 3.70 6.60 -2.99
C ALA A 84 4.88 5.97 -3.75
N TYR A 85 4.89 4.65 -3.79
CA TYR A 85 6.01 3.87 -4.34
C TYR A 85 5.54 3.08 -5.54
N HIS A 86 6.31 3.17 -6.62
CA HIS A 86 6.19 2.22 -7.73
C HIS A 86 6.73 0.87 -7.28
N LEU A 87 5.84 -0.09 -7.10
CA LEU A 87 6.22 -1.47 -6.80
C LEU A 87 6.53 -2.21 -8.11
N GLN A 88 7.63 -2.94 -8.13
CA GLN A 88 8.11 -3.67 -9.28
C GLN A 88 8.21 -5.16 -8.97
N LYS A 89 8.16 -5.97 -10.03
CA LYS A 89 8.35 -7.41 -9.91
C LYS A 89 9.63 -7.74 -9.13
N GLY A 90 9.49 -8.55 -8.10
CA GLY A 90 10.59 -8.98 -7.23
C GLY A 90 10.78 -8.10 -5.99
N ASP A 91 10.05 -6.99 -5.87
CA ASP A 91 9.97 -6.24 -4.63
C ASP A 91 9.26 -7.08 -3.55
N VAL A 92 9.68 -6.90 -2.30
CA VAL A 92 9.07 -7.52 -1.12
C VAL A 92 8.70 -6.44 -0.11
N ILE A 93 7.46 -6.51 0.35
CA ILE A 93 6.91 -5.64 1.38
C ILE A 93 6.26 -6.47 2.47
N GLU A 94 6.21 -5.93 3.68
CA GLU A 94 5.38 -6.43 4.77
C GLU A 94 4.18 -5.50 4.95
N VAL A 95 3.02 -6.08 5.19
CA VAL A 95 1.81 -5.31 5.53
C VAL A 95 1.13 -5.90 6.75
N THR A 96 0.51 -5.06 7.56
CA THR A 96 -0.33 -5.54 8.67
C THR A 96 -1.51 -6.34 8.13
N THR A 97 -2.00 -7.31 8.91
CA THR A 97 -3.06 -8.24 8.49
C THR A 97 -4.37 -7.56 8.10
N ASP A 98 -4.64 -6.34 8.56
CA ASP A 98 -5.82 -5.54 8.13
C ASP A 98 -5.73 -5.04 6.67
N LEU A 99 -4.54 -5.08 6.05
CA LEU A 99 -4.35 -4.82 4.63
C LEU A 99 -4.46 -6.08 3.76
N VAL A 100 -4.81 -7.24 4.33
CA VAL A 100 -5.12 -8.45 3.56
C VAL A 100 -6.53 -8.91 3.92
N ALA A 101 -7.46 -8.80 2.99
CA ALA A 101 -8.84 -9.26 3.19
C ALA A 101 -8.86 -10.76 3.54
N ASP A 102 -9.57 -11.10 4.62
CA ASP A 102 -9.60 -12.46 5.20
C ASP A 102 -8.20 -13.05 5.44
N ALA A 103 -7.27 -12.24 5.97
CA ALA A 103 -5.87 -12.63 6.18
C ALA A 103 -5.69 -13.98 6.88
N ASP A 104 -6.58 -14.35 7.80
CA ASP A 104 -6.58 -15.65 8.50
C ASP A 104 -6.83 -16.84 7.56
N LYS A 105 -7.60 -16.63 6.49
CA LYS A 105 -7.99 -17.66 5.50
C LYS A 105 -7.06 -17.74 4.30
N VAL A 106 -6.32 -16.67 4.00
CA VAL A 106 -5.35 -16.66 2.89
C VAL A 106 -4.12 -17.49 3.28
N THR A 107 -3.79 -18.50 2.48
CA THR A 107 -2.64 -19.39 2.74
C THR A 107 -1.35 -18.84 2.15
N VAL A 108 -0.22 -19.14 2.80
CA VAL A 108 1.10 -18.86 2.22
C VAL A 108 1.21 -19.55 0.86
N GLY A 109 1.69 -18.82 -0.13
CA GLY A 109 1.76 -19.24 -1.52
C GLY A 109 0.55 -18.82 -2.36
N ALA A 110 -0.50 -18.23 -1.78
CA ALA A 110 -1.63 -17.70 -2.54
C ALA A 110 -1.25 -16.45 -3.34
N ASN A 111 -1.78 -16.35 -4.56
CA ASN A 111 -1.71 -15.13 -5.36
C ASN A 111 -2.71 -14.11 -4.82
N LEU A 112 -2.31 -12.85 -4.85
CA LEU A 112 -3.05 -11.71 -4.35
C LEU A 112 -3.32 -10.72 -5.49
N THR A 113 -4.50 -10.11 -5.43
CA THR A 113 -4.89 -8.97 -6.25
C THR A 113 -5.17 -7.77 -5.33
N ILE A 114 -5.47 -6.60 -5.91
CA ILE A 114 -5.81 -5.42 -5.12
C ILE A 114 -7.11 -5.62 -4.34
N GLY A 115 -7.17 -5.06 -3.13
CA GLY A 115 -8.38 -5.01 -2.32
C GLY A 115 -9.44 -4.06 -2.90
N GLU A 116 -10.57 -3.94 -2.19
CA GLU A 116 -11.64 -3.04 -2.59
C GLU A 116 -11.18 -1.57 -2.53
N ASN A 117 -11.56 -0.77 -3.53
CA ASN A 117 -11.10 0.61 -3.68
C ASN A 117 -9.58 0.78 -3.59
N GLY A 118 -8.84 -0.24 -4.05
CA GLY A 118 -7.38 -0.27 -4.04
C GLY A 118 -6.76 -0.45 -2.66
N LEU A 119 -7.55 -0.59 -1.58
CA LEU A 119 -6.99 -0.72 -0.25
C LEU A 119 -6.43 -2.12 -0.01
N GLY A 120 -5.11 -2.22 0.14
CA GLY A 120 -4.43 -3.46 0.45
C GLY A 120 -4.63 -4.54 -0.61
N PHE A 121 -4.76 -5.78 -0.14
CA PHE A 121 -4.75 -6.98 -0.95
C PHE A 121 -5.95 -7.88 -0.61
N LYS A 122 -6.33 -8.71 -1.57
CA LYS A 122 -7.23 -9.85 -1.37
C LYS A 122 -6.74 -11.04 -2.16
N ALA A 123 -7.23 -12.24 -1.83
CA ALA A 123 -6.95 -13.42 -2.64
C ALA A 123 -7.38 -13.19 -4.10
N ALA A 124 -6.48 -13.50 -5.04
CA ALA A 124 -6.82 -13.51 -6.46
C ALA A 124 -7.80 -14.66 -6.75
N ALA A 125 -8.54 -14.54 -7.87
CA ALA A 125 -9.37 -15.64 -8.34
C ALA A 125 -8.52 -16.90 -8.61
N ALA A 126 -9.15 -18.08 -8.56
CA ALA A 126 -8.48 -19.33 -8.90
C ALA A 126 -7.82 -19.21 -10.29
N ASP A 127 -6.56 -19.64 -10.39
CA ASP A 127 -5.71 -19.57 -11.59
C ASP A 127 -5.33 -18.17 -12.10
N ALA A 128 -5.79 -17.10 -11.45
CA ALA A 128 -5.29 -15.76 -11.73
C ALA A 128 -3.88 -15.57 -11.18
N ARG A 129 -3.01 -14.92 -11.97
CA ARG A 129 -1.65 -14.58 -11.51
C ARG A 129 -1.68 -13.57 -10.38
N GLY A 130 -2.60 -12.61 -10.42
CA GLY A 130 -2.61 -11.47 -9.51
C GLY A 130 -1.41 -10.55 -9.69
N ILE A 131 -1.30 -9.56 -8.82
CA ILE A 131 -0.19 -8.59 -8.78
C ILE A 131 0.90 -8.97 -7.76
N ALA A 132 0.57 -9.86 -6.83
CA ALA A 132 1.46 -10.20 -5.73
C ALA A 132 1.23 -11.62 -5.22
N ARG A 133 2.11 -12.09 -4.34
CA ARG A 133 2.02 -13.40 -3.71
C ARG A 133 2.31 -13.30 -2.22
N LEU A 134 1.47 -13.90 -1.39
CA LEU A 134 1.76 -14.07 0.03
C LEU A 134 2.88 -15.10 0.19
N ILE A 135 4.03 -14.71 0.75
CA ILE A 135 5.19 -15.59 0.88
C ILE A 135 5.48 -16.02 2.32
N SER A 136 5.02 -15.25 3.31
CA SER A 136 5.16 -15.59 4.73
C SER A 136 4.12 -14.85 5.58
N LYS A 137 3.89 -15.32 6.81
CA LYS A 137 3.17 -14.60 7.86
C LYS A 137 4.05 -14.59 9.08
N GLU A 138 4.29 -13.41 9.63
CA GLU A 138 5.30 -13.22 10.68
C GLU A 138 4.74 -12.35 11.80
N SER A 139 5.32 -12.46 12.99
CA SER A 139 4.94 -11.63 14.13
C SER A 139 6.01 -10.57 14.34
N GLN A 140 5.67 -9.31 14.12
CA GLN A 140 6.53 -8.11 14.24
C GLN A 140 6.45 -7.49 15.64
N GLY A 141 6.24 -8.30 16.68
CA GLY A 141 6.23 -7.85 18.07
C GLY A 141 5.18 -6.76 18.34
N PHE A 142 5.62 -5.51 18.48
CA PHE A 142 4.73 -4.37 18.75
C PHE A 142 3.73 -4.12 17.63
N ASP A 143 4.11 -4.39 16.38
CA ASP A 143 3.25 -4.14 15.22
C ASP A 143 2.25 -5.29 14.97
N GLY A 144 2.35 -6.38 15.74
CA GLY A 144 1.49 -7.54 15.64
C GLY A 144 1.84 -8.45 14.46
N ASP A 145 0.86 -9.23 14.00
CA ASP A 145 1.06 -10.16 12.89
C ASP A 145 0.98 -9.42 11.54
N VAL A 146 1.97 -9.70 10.68
CA VAL A 146 2.14 -9.13 9.35
C VAL A 146 2.14 -10.21 8.28
N CYS A 147 1.80 -9.82 7.06
CA CYS A 147 1.87 -10.61 5.86
C CYS A 147 3.06 -10.13 5.01
N VAL A 148 3.98 -11.04 4.70
CA VAL A 148 5.11 -10.77 3.80
C VAL A 148 4.67 -11.07 2.37
N ILE A 149 4.77 -10.08 1.49
CA ILE A 149 4.20 -10.09 0.15
C ILE A 149 5.30 -9.82 -0.89
N ALA A 150 5.39 -10.68 -1.89
CA ALA A 150 6.26 -10.48 -3.06
C ALA A 150 5.46 -10.00 -4.28
N ILE A 151 5.93 -8.97 -4.96
CA ILE A 151 5.30 -8.38 -6.14
C ILE A 151 5.69 -9.18 -7.40
N LEU A 152 4.71 -9.47 -8.28
CA LEU A 152 4.83 -10.47 -9.36
C LEU A 152 5.11 -9.91 -10.76
#